data_AF-A0A3C0IZ14-F1
#
_entry.id   AF-A0A3C0IZ14-F1
#
_cell.length_a   1.000
_cell.length_b   1.000
_cell.length_c   1.000
_cell.angle_alpha   90.00
_cell.angle_beta   90.00
_cell.angle_gamma   90.00
#
_symmetry.space_group_name_H-M   'P 1'
#
loop_
_entity.id
_entity.type
_entity.pdbx_description
1 polymer ?
#
loop_
_entity_poly.entity_id
_entity_poly.type
_entity_poly.pdbx_seq_one_letter_code
_entity_poly.pdbx_strand_id
1 'polypeptide(L)'
;MISMFERRDRAYGVLSNLGSRTIAGKGVCELARDLSDIKTQFVRDRLKETKWADRSYIGILMHLEGSVELSIRGQSPGWAGGMMYAKMRVDYPVEYKCIKREMTEGIRTSFDEFINMQVDHDHEVAQREIEAAERSIREWDEEFGRQDELQRQWRELGGKN
;
A
#
# COMPACT_ATOMS: atom_id res chain seq x y z
N MET A 1 0.31 -2.31 -23.53
CA MET A 1 -0.78 -2.35 -22.53
C MET A 1 -0.29 -3.21 -21.39
N ILE A 2 0.52 -2.62 -20.49
CA ILE A 2 1.14 -3.34 -19.38
C ILE A 2 0.02 -3.71 -18.40
N SER A 3 -0.06 -4.99 -18.05
CA SER A 3 -1.08 -5.51 -17.13
C SER A 3 -1.02 -4.73 -15.81
N MET A 4 -2.17 -4.32 -15.26
CA MET A 4 -2.27 -3.74 -13.89
C MET A 4 -1.55 -4.58 -12.82
N PHE A 5 -1.28 -5.86 -13.11
CA PHE A 5 -0.66 -6.83 -12.22
C PHE A 5 0.88 -6.86 -12.24
N GLU A 6 1.56 -6.36 -13.27
CA GLU A 6 3.03 -6.47 -13.35
C GLU A 6 3.78 -5.47 -12.46
N ARG A 7 3.08 -4.56 -11.75
CA ARG A 7 3.71 -3.54 -10.88
C ARG A 7 3.68 -3.84 -9.37
N ARG A 8 3.09 -4.94 -8.90
CA ARG A 8 2.82 -5.15 -7.46
C ARG A 8 3.30 -6.50 -6.88
N ASP A 9 4.45 -6.99 -7.32
CA ASP A 9 5.06 -8.25 -6.83
C ASP A 9 5.84 -8.15 -5.49
N ARG A 10 5.49 -7.20 -4.60
CA ARG A 10 6.24 -6.99 -3.34
C ARG A 10 5.53 -7.48 -2.07
N ALA A 11 4.33 -8.05 -2.16
CA ALA A 11 3.53 -8.40 -0.98
C ALA A 11 3.61 -9.88 -0.52
N TYR A 12 4.22 -10.79 -1.29
CA TYR A 12 4.13 -12.23 -1.02
C TYR A 12 5.33 -12.86 -0.27
N GLY A 13 6.24 -12.06 0.31
CA GLY A 13 7.40 -12.58 1.05
C GLY A 13 7.19 -12.83 2.55
N VAL A 14 6.08 -12.38 3.16
CA VAL A 14 5.95 -12.33 4.64
C VAL A 14 4.93 -13.33 5.20
N LEU A 15 4.14 -13.99 4.36
CA LEU A 15 3.12 -14.95 4.82
C LEU A 15 3.63 -16.40 4.95
N SER A 16 4.89 -16.68 4.63
CA SER A 16 5.45 -18.05 4.63
C SER A 16 6.15 -18.47 5.93
N ASN A 17 6.35 -17.59 6.92
CA ASN A 17 7.29 -17.86 8.03
C ASN A 17 6.77 -17.72 9.47
N LEU A 18 5.46 -17.62 9.70
CA LEU A 18 4.91 -17.61 11.06
C LEU A 18 3.83 -18.69 11.22
N GLY A 19 4.25 -19.89 11.63
CA GLY A 19 3.31 -20.87 12.19
C GLY A 19 3.49 -22.33 11.81
N SER A 20 4.72 -22.85 11.72
CA SER A 20 4.92 -24.30 11.80
C SER A 20 4.66 -24.80 13.23
N ARG A 21 3.39 -25.04 13.57
CA ARG A 21 2.99 -25.93 14.66
C ARG A 21 1.65 -26.59 14.32
N THR A 22 1.77 -27.87 14.03
CA THR A 22 0.73 -28.89 13.75
C THR A 22 -0.50 -28.79 14.65
N ILE A 23 -1.65 -28.50 14.03
CA ILE A 23 -2.93 -29.13 14.38
C ILE A 23 -3.56 -29.60 13.07
N ALA A 24 -3.80 -30.90 13.00
CA ALA A 24 -4.35 -31.60 11.86
C ALA A 24 -5.74 -31.07 11.45
N GLY A 25 -5.99 -31.06 10.15
CA GLY A 25 -7.35 -31.00 9.60
C GLY A 25 -7.93 -29.61 9.33
N LYS A 26 -7.38 -28.91 8.34
CA LYS A 26 -8.10 -28.01 7.40
C LYS A 26 -7.07 -27.38 6.45
N GLY A 27 -6.50 -28.22 5.59
CA GLY A 27 -5.88 -27.73 4.37
C GLY A 27 -6.99 -27.40 3.37
N VAL A 28 -6.78 -26.29 2.63
CA VAL A 28 -7.48 -25.86 1.41
C VAL A 28 -8.43 -24.67 1.60
N CYS A 29 -7.90 -23.49 1.23
CA CYS A 29 -8.57 -22.34 0.64
C CYS A 29 -9.62 -21.58 1.47
N GLU A 30 -9.16 -20.54 2.17
CA GLU A 30 -9.95 -19.40 2.68
C GLU A 30 -10.57 -18.51 1.56
N LEU A 31 -10.80 -19.10 0.37
CA LEU A 31 -11.40 -18.48 -0.83
C LEU A 31 -12.92 -18.61 -0.87
N ALA A 32 -13.51 -19.25 0.14
CA ALA A 32 -14.96 -19.35 0.32
C ALA A 32 -15.48 -18.27 1.28
N ARG A 33 -14.97 -17.04 1.20
CA ARG A 33 -15.84 -15.92 1.57
C ARG A 33 -16.91 -15.84 0.50
N ASP A 34 -18.17 -15.88 0.92
CA ASP A 34 -19.27 -15.78 -0.01
C ASP A 34 -19.18 -14.42 -0.70
N LEU A 35 -19.13 -14.41 -2.03
CA LEU A 35 -19.12 -13.17 -2.81
C LEU A 35 -20.43 -12.39 -2.61
N SER A 36 -21.45 -13.00 -1.98
CA SER A 36 -22.64 -12.32 -1.49
C SER A 36 -22.35 -11.28 -0.40
N ASP A 37 -21.24 -11.41 0.34
CA ASP A 37 -20.85 -10.52 1.45
C ASP A 37 -20.25 -9.17 0.98
N ILE A 38 -20.08 -8.98 -0.34
CA ILE A 38 -19.53 -7.73 -0.90
C ILE A 38 -20.51 -6.58 -0.68
N LYS A 39 -20.04 -5.51 -0.05
CA LYS A 39 -20.88 -4.42 0.46
C LYS A 39 -20.98 -3.23 -0.50
N THR A 40 -19.88 -2.89 -1.15
CA THR A 40 -19.77 -1.75 -2.06
C THR A 40 -19.91 -2.18 -3.52
N GLN A 41 -20.48 -1.30 -4.32
CA GLN A 41 -20.54 -1.44 -5.76
C GLN A 41 -19.14 -1.39 -6.36
N PHE A 42 -18.22 -0.59 -5.78
CA PHE A 42 -16.81 -0.57 -6.17
C PHE A 42 -16.20 -1.99 -6.23
N VAL A 43 -16.30 -2.77 -5.14
CA VAL A 43 -15.73 -4.13 -5.12
C VAL A 43 -16.49 -5.08 -6.04
N ARG A 44 -17.81 -4.92 -6.20
CA ARG A 44 -18.61 -5.69 -7.17
C ARG A 44 -18.17 -5.45 -8.60
N ASP A 45 -17.88 -4.21 -8.97
CA ASP A 45 -17.46 -3.86 -10.31
C ASP A 45 -16.04 -4.35 -10.59
N ARG A 46 -15.13 -4.23 -9.61
CA ARG A 46 -13.81 -4.87 -9.70
C ARG A 46 -13.91 -6.38 -9.88
N LEU A 47 -14.81 -7.06 -9.17
CA LEU A 47 -15.02 -8.50 -9.34
C LEU A 47 -15.45 -8.87 -10.77
N LYS A 48 -16.31 -8.07 -11.41
CA LYS A 48 -16.76 -8.31 -12.80
C LYS A 48 -15.64 -8.13 -13.82
N GLU A 49 -14.75 -7.16 -13.57
CA GLU A 49 -13.65 -6.79 -14.46
C GLU A 49 -12.41 -7.68 -14.26
N THR A 50 -12.24 -8.27 -13.07
CA THR A 50 -11.05 -9.03 -12.70
C THR A 50 -11.09 -10.45 -13.26
N LYS A 51 -9.99 -10.87 -13.89
CA LYS A 51 -9.83 -12.26 -14.37
C LYS A 51 -9.78 -13.23 -13.20
N TRP A 52 -10.12 -14.50 -13.44
CA TRP A 52 -10.14 -15.52 -12.39
C TRP A 52 -8.81 -15.68 -11.64
N ALA A 53 -7.69 -15.57 -12.37
CA ALA A 53 -6.33 -15.68 -11.82
C ALA A 53 -6.03 -14.66 -10.72
N ASP A 54 -6.76 -13.54 -10.74
CA ASP A 54 -6.50 -12.39 -9.88
C ASP A 54 -7.52 -12.27 -8.75
N ARG A 55 -8.32 -13.32 -8.48
CA ARG A 55 -9.35 -13.29 -7.42
C ARG A 55 -8.80 -13.11 -6.01
N SER A 56 -7.50 -13.34 -5.79
CA SER A 56 -6.83 -12.97 -4.53
C SER A 56 -6.97 -11.49 -4.22
N TYR A 57 -6.91 -10.62 -5.25
CA TYR A 57 -7.13 -9.18 -5.13
C TYR A 57 -8.53 -8.86 -4.60
N ILE A 58 -9.57 -9.54 -5.09
CA ILE A 58 -10.93 -9.35 -4.59
C ILE A 58 -11.04 -9.75 -3.12
N GLY A 59 -10.38 -10.83 -2.70
CA GLY A 59 -10.32 -11.22 -1.28
C GLY A 59 -9.71 -10.14 -0.39
N ILE A 60 -8.68 -9.44 -0.88
CA ILE A 60 -8.08 -8.29 -0.19
C ILE A 60 -9.08 -7.13 -0.11
N LEU A 61 -9.77 -6.80 -1.20
CA LEU A 61 -10.77 -5.73 -1.20
C LEU A 61 -11.91 -6.00 -0.24
N MET A 62 -12.43 -7.24 -0.19
CA MET A 62 -13.45 -7.65 0.77
C MET A 62 -12.98 -7.52 2.22
N HIS A 63 -11.72 -7.84 2.49
CA HIS A 63 -11.11 -7.62 3.80
C HIS A 63 -11.02 -6.15 4.16
N LEU A 64 -10.66 -5.31 3.18
CA LEU A 64 -10.56 -3.87 3.35
C LEU A 64 -11.95 -3.26 3.60
N GLU A 65 -12.98 -3.67 2.86
CA GLU A 65 -14.38 -3.31 3.11
C GLU A 65 -14.82 -3.62 4.54
N GLY A 66 -14.60 -4.84 5.01
CA GLY A 66 -14.96 -5.23 6.38
C GLY A 66 -14.22 -4.39 7.42
N SER A 67 -12.94 -4.10 7.19
CA SER A 67 -12.14 -3.27 8.11
C SER A 67 -12.59 -1.81 8.12
N VAL A 68 -12.96 -1.26 6.96
CA VAL A 68 -13.52 0.09 6.83
C VAL A 68 -14.85 0.19 7.55
N GLU A 69 -15.75 -0.77 7.37
CA GLU A 69 -17.04 -0.80 8.04
C GLU A 69 -16.89 -0.83 9.57
N LEU A 70 -16.03 -1.72 10.10
CA LEU A 70 -15.73 -1.76 11.54
C LEU A 70 -15.18 -0.40 12.02
N SER A 71 -14.26 0.19 11.26
CA SER A 71 -13.69 1.50 11.57
C SER A 71 -14.75 2.62 11.60
N ILE A 72 -15.73 2.61 10.70
CA ILE A 72 -16.83 3.59 10.66
C ILE A 72 -17.73 3.42 11.90
N ARG A 73 -17.95 2.18 12.34
CA ARG A 73 -18.73 1.86 13.56
C ARG A 73 -17.97 2.10 14.87
N GLY A 74 -16.72 2.58 14.81
CA GLY A 74 -15.86 2.73 15.99
C GLY A 74 -15.45 1.40 16.61
N GLN A 75 -15.54 0.30 15.85
CA GLN A 75 -15.17 -1.05 16.29
C GLN A 75 -13.76 -1.39 15.81
N SER A 76 -13.01 -2.11 16.66
CA SER A 76 -11.67 -2.58 16.31
C SER A 76 -11.71 -4.03 15.81
N PRO A 77 -11.04 -4.36 14.69
CA PRO A 77 -10.90 -5.73 14.21
C PRO A 77 -9.91 -6.58 15.06
N GLY A 78 -9.57 -6.13 16.28
CA GLY A 78 -8.53 -6.71 17.11
C GLY A 78 -7.12 -6.32 16.64
N TRP A 79 -6.09 -6.77 17.37
CA TRP A 79 -4.70 -6.37 17.10
C TRP A 79 -4.19 -6.84 15.73
N ALA A 80 -4.38 -8.13 15.42
CA ALA A 80 -3.96 -8.71 14.13
C ALA A 80 -4.73 -8.07 12.96
N GLY A 81 -6.05 -7.91 13.09
CA GLY A 81 -6.86 -7.23 12.08
C GLY A 81 -6.50 -5.76 11.91
N GLY A 82 -6.12 -5.07 12.98
CA GLY A 82 -5.68 -3.68 12.95
C GLY A 82 -4.37 -3.50 12.19
N MET A 83 -3.40 -4.40 12.40
CA MET A 83 -2.15 -4.41 11.63
C MET A 83 -2.40 -4.68 10.14
N MET A 84 -3.26 -5.67 9.84
CA MET A 84 -3.63 -5.97 8.45
C MET A 84 -4.32 -4.78 7.77
N TYR A 85 -5.25 -4.13 8.47
CA TYR A 85 -5.92 -2.93 7.98
C TYR A 85 -4.96 -1.77 7.73
N ALA A 86 -4.04 -1.52 8.66
CA ALA A 86 -3.01 -0.49 8.50
C ALA A 86 -2.15 -0.76 7.25
N LYS A 87 -1.72 -2.01 7.04
CA LYS A 87 -0.98 -2.41 5.85
C LYS A 87 -1.79 -2.22 4.57
N MET A 88 -3.03 -2.68 4.52
CA MET A 88 -3.87 -2.55 3.32
C MET A 88 -4.13 -1.08 2.95
N ARG A 89 -4.22 -0.17 3.92
CA ARG A 89 -4.33 1.28 3.64
C ARG A 89 -3.09 1.87 2.98
N VAL A 90 -1.92 1.28 3.21
CA VAL A 90 -0.65 1.70 2.59
C VAL A 90 -0.50 1.05 1.22
N ASP A 91 -0.80 -0.24 1.10
CA ASP A 91 -0.61 -0.99 -0.15
C ASP A 91 -1.71 -0.69 -1.20
N TYR A 92 -2.93 -0.37 -0.74
CA TYR A 92 -4.11 -0.12 -1.58
C TYR A 92 -4.82 1.21 -1.20
N PRO A 93 -4.09 2.35 -1.26
CA PRO A 93 -4.60 3.62 -0.75
C PRO A 93 -5.75 4.19 -1.59
N VAL A 94 -5.76 3.93 -2.90
CA VAL A 94 -6.80 4.41 -3.82
C VAL A 94 -8.07 3.60 -3.63
N GLU A 95 -7.95 2.28 -3.58
CA GLU A 95 -9.04 1.34 -3.34
C GLU A 95 -9.69 1.60 -1.98
N TYR A 96 -8.86 1.84 -0.95
CA TYR A 96 -9.33 2.27 0.37
C TYR A 96 -10.15 3.57 0.30
N LYS A 97 -9.67 4.59 -0.43
CA LYS A 97 -10.39 5.86 -0.61
C LYS A 97 -11.75 5.63 -1.28
N CYS A 98 -11.80 4.83 -2.35
CA CYS A 98 -13.04 4.52 -3.07
C CYS A 98 -14.05 3.79 -2.17
N ILE A 99 -13.62 2.71 -1.51
CA ILE A 99 -14.47 1.93 -0.59
C ILE A 99 -14.99 2.82 0.53
N LYS A 100 -14.11 3.58 1.19
CA LYS A 100 -14.50 4.45 2.29
C LYS A 100 -15.49 5.51 1.83
N ARG A 101 -15.22 6.20 0.72
CA ARG A 101 -16.09 7.24 0.16
C ARG A 101 -17.46 6.69 -0.17
N GLU A 102 -17.54 5.50 -0.76
CA GLU A 102 -18.82 4.85 -1.04
C GLU A 102 -19.58 4.51 0.26
N MET A 103 -18.89 3.96 1.27
CA MET A 103 -19.52 3.61 2.54
C MET A 103 -19.97 4.83 3.38
N THR A 104 -19.21 5.93 3.37
CA THR A 104 -19.51 7.10 4.21
C THR A 104 -20.42 8.11 3.53
N GLU A 105 -20.25 8.30 2.21
CA GLU A 105 -20.94 9.35 1.45
C GLU A 105 -21.96 8.78 0.45
N GLY A 106 -21.97 7.47 0.22
CA GLY A 106 -22.82 6.84 -0.79
C GLY A 106 -22.38 7.13 -2.23
N ILE A 107 -21.21 7.76 -2.42
CA ILE A 107 -20.72 8.16 -3.74
C ILE A 107 -19.95 7.02 -4.39
N ARG A 108 -20.42 6.59 -5.56
CA ARG A 108 -19.77 5.55 -6.36
C ARG A 108 -18.64 6.13 -7.18
N THR A 109 -17.55 5.37 -7.29
CA THR A 109 -16.41 5.70 -8.15
C THR A 109 -16.55 4.94 -9.48
N SER A 110 -16.50 5.66 -10.60
CA SER A 110 -16.49 5.02 -11.92
C SER A 110 -15.14 4.36 -12.23
N PHE A 111 -15.06 3.51 -13.26
CA PHE A 111 -13.78 2.93 -13.68
C PHE A 111 -12.77 4.00 -14.11
N ASP A 112 -13.18 4.95 -14.95
CA ASP A 112 -12.30 6.03 -15.43
C ASP A 112 -11.83 6.92 -14.28
N GLU A 113 -12.72 7.25 -13.34
CA GLU A 113 -12.36 7.99 -12.12
C GLU A 113 -11.33 7.22 -11.29
N PHE A 114 -11.52 5.92 -11.11
CA PHE A 114 -10.56 5.07 -10.40
C PHE A 114 -9.18 5.04 -11.07
N ILE A 115 -9.13 4.95 -12.41
CA ILE A 115 -7.87 5.01 -13.16
C ILE A 115 -7.19 6.36 -12.97
N ASN A 116 -7.92 7.47 -13.07
CA ASN A 116 -7.36 8.81 -12.85
C ASN A 116 -6.81 8.93 -11.42
N MET A 117 -7.55 8.45 -10.41
CA MET A 117 -7.07 8.45 -9.02
C MET A 117 -5.80 7.60 -8.83
N GLN A 118 -5.62 6.50 -9.57
CA GLN A 118 -4.37 5.74 -9.54
C GLN A 118 -3.22 6.51 -10.19
N VAL A 119 -3.46 7.13 -11.34
CA VAL A 119 -2.44 7.94 -12.04
C VAL A 119 -2.00 9.12 -11.17
N ASP A 120 -2.94 9.83 -10.56
CA ASP A 120 -2.66 10.95 -9.66
C ASP A 120 -1.84 10.48 -8.46
N HIS A 121 -2.21 9.32 -7.88
CA HIS A 121 -1.47 8.75 -6.76
C HIS A 121 -0.03 8.38 -7.14
N ASP A 122 0.16 7.70 -8.28
CA ASP A 122 1.48 7.33 -8.78
C ASP A 122 2.34 8.58 -9.03
N HIS A 123 1.75 9.65 -9.58
CA HIS A 123 2.42 10.92 -9.81
C HIS A 123 2.84 11.59 -8.48
N GLU A 124 1.96 11.64 -7.48
CA GLU A 124 2.29 12.15 -6.15
C GLU A 124 3.42 11.36 -5.48
N VAL A 125 3.42 10.02 -5.60
CA VAL A 125 4.46 9.17 -5.03
C VAL A 125 5.80 9.46 -5.71
N ALA A 126 5.82 9.49 -7.04
CA ALA A 126 7.02 9.80 -7.80
C ALA A 126 7.57 11.18 -7.46
N GLN A 127 6.70 12.19 -7.32
CA GLN A 127 7.12 13.53 -6.93
C GLN A 127 7.76 13.55 -5.55
N ARG A 128 7.17 12.87 -4.55
CA ARG A 128 7.76 12.79 -3.20
C ARG A 128 9.12 12.10 -3.20
N GLU A 129 9.31 11.09 -4.04
CA GLU A 129 10.59 10.40 -4.20
C GLU A 129 11.65 11.33 -4.80
N ILE A 130 11.30 12.12 -5.82
CA ILE A 130 12.18 13.14 -6.40
C ILE A 130 12.56 14.18 -5.34
N GLU A 131 11.58 14.75 -4.64
CA GLU A 131 11.82 15.76 -3.60
C GLU A 131 12.68 15.22 -2.44
N ALA A 132 12.53 13.93 -2.10
CA ALA A 132 13.38 13.28 -1.10
C ALA A 132 14.82 13.10 -1.61
N ALA A 133 14.99 12.68 -2.86
CA ALA A 133 16.30 12.54 -3.48
C ALA A 133 17.02 13.89 -3.59
N GLU A 134 16.32 14.95 -4.00
CA GLU A 134 16.87 16.31 -4.09
C GLU A 134 17.31 16.85 -2.73
N ARG A 135 16.54 16.59 -1.67
CA ARG A 135 16.95 16.93 -0.29
C ARG A 135 18.20 16.17 0.11
N SER A 136 18.25 14.86 -0.14
CA SER A 136 19.44 14.07 0.19
C SER A 136 20.68 14.51 -0.57
N ILE A 137 20.58 14.89 -1.85
CA ILE A 137 21.70 15.44 -2.62
C ILE A 137 22.19 16.75 -1.99
N ARG A 138 21.27 17.65 -1.64
CA ARG A 138 21.63 18.93 -1.02
C ARG A 138 22.31 18.74 0.34
N GLU A 139 21.78 17.85 1.17
CA GLU A 139 22.39 17.51 2.46
C GLU A 139 23.80 16.93 2.29
N TRP A 140 24.01 16.09 1.28
CA TRP A 140 25.32 15.56 0.93
C TRP A 140 26.29 16.64 0.43
N ASP A 141 25.84 17.54 -0.45
CA ASP A 141 26.66 18.64 -0.95
C ASP A 141 27.09 19.59 0.18
N GLU A 142 26.16 19.91 1.09
CA GLU A 142 26.46 20.72 2.28
C GLU A 142 27.47 20.02 3.20
N GLU A 143 27.30 18.72 3.44
CA GLU A 143 28.22 17.94 4.28
C GLU A 143 29.61 17.84 3.65
N PHE A 144 29.70 17.57 2.34
CA PHE A 144 30.97 17.58 1.62
C PHE A 144 31.64 18.94 1.66
N GLY A 145 30.88 20.03 1.47
CA GLY A 145 31.39 21.39 1.57
C GLY A 145 31.97 21.69 2.96
N ARG A 146 31.27 21.30 4.03
CA ARG A 146 31.76 21.42 5.41
C ARG A 146 33.05 20.62 5.63
N GLN A 147 33.12 19.40 5.12
CA GLN A 147 34.32 18.56 5.26
C GLN A 147 35.52 19.12 4.48
N ASP A 148 35.30 19.64 3.27
CA ASP A 148 36.36 20.28 2.49
C ASP A 148 36.89 21.54 3.19
N GLU A 149 36.00 22.36 3.74
CA GLU A 149 36.39 23.56 4.50
C GLU A 149 37.18 23.20 5.76
N LEU A 150 36.73 22.21 6.54
CA LEU A 150 37.47 21.70 7.70
C LEU A 150 38.85 21.16 7.30
N GLN A 151 38.94 20.41 6.20
CA GLN A 151 40.20 19.86 5.71
C GLN A 151 41.16 20.98 5.27
N ARG A 152 40.64 22.04 4.65
CA ARG A 152 41.41 23.22 4.26
C ARG A 152 41.97 23.95 5.46
N GLN A 153 41.14 24.22 6.47
CA GLN A 153 41.57 24.84 7.73
C GLN A 153 42.63 23.97 8.44
N TRP A 154 42.47 22.65 8.47
CA TRP A 154 43.46 21.74 9.03
C TRP A 154 44.82 21.83 8.32
N ARG A 155 44.83 21.92 6.99
CA ARG A 155 46.07 22.12 6.20
C ARG A 155 46.72 23.47 6.50
N GLU A 156 45.94 24.53 6.65
CA GLU A 156 46.45 25.88 6.98
C GLU A 156 47.13 25.92 8.37
N LEU A 157 46.64 25.11 9.32
CA LEU A 157 47.24 24.96 10.65
C LEU A 157 48.47 24.03 10.68
N GLY A 158 48.97 23.60 9.52
CA GLY A 158 50.16 22.75 9.39
C GLY A 158 49.89 21.24 9.47
N GLY A 159 48.62 20.81 9.37
CA GLY A 159 48.24 19.41 9.27
C GLY A 159 48.82 18.76 8.01
N LYS A 160 49.42 17.57 8.14
CA LYS A 160 49.89 16.75 7.02
C LYS A 160 48.91 15.61 6.73
N ASN A 161 48.84 15.20 5.45
CA ASN A 161 48.00 14.11 4.94
C ASN A 161 48.26 12.79 5.67
#